data_AF-A0ABD0YSX1-F1
#
_entry.id   AF-A0ABD0YSX1-F1
#
_cell.length_a   1.000
_cell.length_b   1.000
_cell.length_c   1.000
_cell.angle_alpha   90.00
_cell.angle_beta   90.00
_cell.angle_gamma   90.00
#
_symmetry.space_group_name_H-M   'P 1'
#
loop_
_entity.id
_entity.type
_entity.pdbx_description
1 polymer ?
#
loop_
_entity_poly.entity_id
_entity_poly.type
_entity_poly.pdbx_seq_one_letter_code
_entity_poly.pdbx_strand_id
1 'polypeptide(L)'
;MRFYFQDSGQKVATKCIRVASDATTQVVIETLIEKFRPDMRMLSIPEYALYEIHENGDERRLSPDEKPLLVQLNWHKDDREGRFLLRRIDDKTNMPEGTFHESGSNFRRKLSKREKKQLKKQEKLNRMKSTGGIGNEENDAGVAEKLYSELPETSFTRSISNPEAVMRRRRQQKLERKLQQFRSKDGGPDTGGTLKIYGEALCKDVPYKTLLLSVGDTAAQVVKEMLNKYGLDKEEPHNYCLLQVNTGIDDNKDSTHGNNNTINNREYILDDDECPLAILMNHPLSRGK
;
A
#
# COMPACT_ATOMS: atom_id res chain seq x y z
N MET A 1 0.40 13.99 14.13
CA MET A 1 1.70 13.42 13.68
C MET A 1 2.24 12.48 14.73
N ARG A 2 3.02 11.47 14.35
CA ARG A 2 3.58 10.45 15.24
C ARG A 2 5.08 10.71 15.45
N PHE A 3 5.51 10.63 16.71
CA PHE A 3 6.88 10.87 17.14
C PHE A 3 7.35 9.71 18.02
N TYR A 4 8.63 9.38 17.89
CA TYR A 4 9.31 8.33 18.64
C TYR A 4 10.32 8.97 19.57
N PHE A 5 10.58 8.35 20.72
CA PHE A 5 11.60 8.78 21.67
C PHE A 5 12.31 7.54 22.21
N GLN A 6 13.64 7.60 22.25
CA GLN A 6 14.47 6.55 22.83
C GLN A 6 15.30 7.14 23.97
N ASP A 7 15.08 6.63 25.17
CA ASP A 7 15.87 6.98 26.36
C ASP A 7 17.11 6.06 26.44
N SER A 8 18.18 6.52 27.09
CA SER A 8 19.50 5.87 27.15
C SER A 8 19.46 4.53 27.90
N GLY A 9 18.91 3.49 27.26
CA GLY A 9 18.84 2.12 27.76
C GLY A 9 17.45 1.45 27.77
N GLN A 10 16.39 2.06 27.23
CA GLN A 10 15.03 1.49 27.26
C GLN A 10 14.24 1.55 25.93
N LYS A 11 13.15 0.77 25.89
CA LYS A 11 12.16 0.62 24.79
C LYS A 11 11.77 1.97 24.17
N VAL A 12 11.58 1.97 22.85
CA VAL A 12 11.10 3.15 22.10
C VAL A 12 9.69 3.53 22.58
N ALA A 13 9.55 4.74 23.10
CA ALA A 13 8.26 5.33 23.42
C ALA A 13 7.68 6.01 22.16
N THR A 14 6.35 5.98 22.00
CA THR A 14 5.68 6.62 20.85
C THR A 14 4.59 7.56 21.33
N LYS A 15 4.50 8.75 20.74
CA LYS A 15 3.41 9.70 20.99
C LYS A 15 2.88 10.31 19.71
N CYS A 16 1.58 10.55 19.70
CA CYS A 16 0.90 11.29 18.66
C CYS A 16 0.46 12.64 19.21
N ILE A 17 0.88 13.72 18.57
CA ILE A 17 0.42 15.07 18.89
C ILE A 17 -0.18 15.74 17.65
N ARG A 18 -1.10 16.68 17.87
CA ARG A 18 -1.56 17.58 16.81
C ARG A 18 -0.48 18.63 16.63
N VAL A 19 -0.12 18.89 15.38
CA VAL A 19 0.92 19.87 15.00
C VAL A 19 0.30 20.74 13.92
N ALA A 20 0.37 22.05 14.11
CA ALA A 20 -0.11 23.02 13.14
C ALA A 20 0.89 23.17 11.98
N SER A 21 0.43 23.70 10.84
CA SER A 21 1.28 23.89 9.65
C SER A 21 2.37 24.94 9.82
N ASP A 22 2.20 25.85 10.77
CA ASP A 22 3.12 26.92 11.14
C ASP A 22 3.98 26.59 12.37
N ALA A 23 3.69 25.49 13.07
CA ALA A 23 4.46 25.05 14.23
C ALA A 23 5.89 24.68 13.84
N THR A 24 6.84 25.32 14.50
CA THR A 24 8.27 25.08 14.28
C THR A 24 8.75 23.83 15.02
N THR A 25 9.89 23.30 14.60
CA THR A 25 10.57 22.17 15.25
C THR A 25 10.78 22.43 16.74
N GLN A 26 11.16 23.67 17.11
CA GLN A 26 11.34 24.04 18.51
C GLN A 26 10.06 23.88 19.35
N VAL A 27 8.94 24.43 18.89
CA VAL A 27 7.63 24.32 19.59
C VAL A 27 7.18 22.86 19.70
N VAL A 28 7.45 22.07 18.65
CA VAL A 28 7.16 20.63 18.63
C VAL A 28 8.02 19.90 19.67
N ILE A 29 9.32 20.18 19.76
CA ILE A 29 10.22 19.59 20.75
C ILE A 29 9.74 19.89 22.16
N GLU A 30 9.42 21.15 22.48
CA GLU A 30 8.89 21.56 23.80
C GLU A 30 7.64 20.76 24.16
N THR A 31 6.69 20.65 23.24
CA THR A 31 5.48 19.85 23.42
C THR A 31 5.80 18.37 23.65
N LEU A 32 6.77 17.81 22.92
CA LEU A 32 7.14 16.41 23.05
C LEU A 32 7.85 16.13 24.38
N ILE A 33 8.69 17.04 24.88
CA ILE A 33 9.34 16.93 26.19
C ILE A 33 8.28 16.82 27.28
N GLU A 34 7.29 17.72 27.29
CA GLU A 34 6.19 17.67 28.26
C GLU A 34 5.41 16.36 28.21
N LYS A 35 5.23 15.82 27.00
CA LYS A 35 4.47 14.60 26.81
C LYS A 35 5.28 13.37 27.18
N PHE A 36 6.56 13.27 26.83
CA PHE A 36 7.42 12.12 27.10
C PHE A 36 7.95 12.07 28.53
N ARG A 37 8.26 13.21 29.15
CA ARG A 37 8.65 13.32 30.56
C ARG A 37 8.11 14.61 31.20
N PRO A 38 6.87 14.60 31.73
CA PRO A 38 6.34 15.75 32.47
C PRO A 38 7.17 16.09 33.73
N ASP A 39 7.90 15.10 34.28
CA ASP A 39 8.69 15.23 35.52
C ASP A 39 10.07 15.90 35.32
N MET A 40 10.50 16.16 34.08
CA MET A 40 11.82 16.77 33.78
C MET A 40 11.89 18.29 34.04
N ARG A 41 10.79 18.95 34.40
CA ARG A 41 10.75 20.41 34.64
C ARG A 41 11.61 20.87 35.83
N MET A 42 12.06 19.96 36.69
CA MET A 42 12.79 20.28 37.93
C MET A 42 14.32 20.10 37.84
N LEU A 43 14.86 19.75 36.67
CA LEU A 43 16.30 19.65 36.39
C LEU A 43 16.62 20.45 35.11
N SER A 44 17.89 20.78 34.86
CA SER A 44 18.31 21.43 33.61
C SER A 44 17.72 20.68 32.42
N ILE A 45 16.94 21.37 31.59
CA ILE A 45 16.28 20.78 30.41
C ILE A 45 17.39 20.21 29.52
N PRO A 46 17.46 18.88 29.31
CA PRO A 46 18.42 18.32 28.36
C PRO A 46 18.19 18.95 26.99
N GLU A 47 19.25 19.21 26.24
CA GLU A 47 19.07 19.77 24.89
C GLU A 47 18.58 18.63 23.98
N TYR A 48 17.37 18.76 23.44
CA TYR A 48 16.77 17.76 22.56
C TYR A 48 16.81 18.22 21.11
N ALA A 49 16.97 17.27 20.19
CA ALA A 49 16.85 17.47 18.76
C ALA A 49 15.82 16.52 18.16
N LEU A 50 15.14 17.01 17.12
CA LEU A 50 14.22 16.23 16.32
C LEU A 50 14.91 15.78 15.04
N TYR A 51 14.81 14.48 14.75
CA TYR A 51 15.36 13.86 13.55
C TYR A 51 14.23 13.33 12.69
N GLU A 52 14.39 13.39 11.38
CA GLU A 52 13.66 12.51 10.47
C GLU A 52 14.55 11.35 10.06
N ILE A 53 13.96 10.16 9.99
CA ILE A 53 14.64 8.90 9.69
C ILE A 53 13.85 8.18 8.61
N HIS A 54 14.53 7.78 7.54
CA HIS A 54 13.96 7.09 6.39
C HIS A 54 14.25 5.58 6.41
N GLU A 55 13.49 4.81 5.62
CA GLU A 55 13.64 3.34 5.54
C GLU A 55 15.01 2.91 5.01
N ASN A 56 15.64 3.73 4.16
CA ASN A 56 16.98 3.50 3.64
C ASN A 56 18.10 3.76 4.66
N GLY A 57 17.76 4.17 5.89
CA GLY A 57 18.72 4.49 6.94
C GLY A 57 19.16 5.95 6.97
N ASP A 58 18.73 6.79 6.02
CA ASP A 58 19.06 8.21 6.06
C ASP A 58 18.41 8.88 7.28
N GLU A 59 19.23 9.53 8.11
CA GLU A 59 18.78 10.39 9.19
C GLU A 59 19.28 11.81 9.03
N ARG A 60 18.41 12.81 9.25
CA ARG A 60 18.83 14.21 9.37
C ARG A 60 18.17 14.91 10.54
N ARG A 61 18.93 15.78 11.21
CA ARG A 61 18.41 16.70 12.23
C ARG A 61 17.60 17.80 11.55
N LEU A 62 16.39 18.04 12.05
CA LEU A 62 15.58 19.18 11.62
C LEU A 62 16.12 20.46 12.27
N SER A 63 16.14 21.55 11.49
CA SER A 63 16.50 22.88 12.01
C SER A 63 15.40 23.42 12.94
N PRO A 64 15.73 24.30 13.92
CA PRO A 64 14.75 24.79 14.90
C PRO A 64 13.54 25.52 14.29
N ASP A 65 13.74 26.15 13.14
CA ASP A 65 12.80 26.96 12.36
C ASP A 65 12.01 26.15 11.31
N GLU A 66 12.43 24.92 11.03
CA GLU A 66 11.69 24.03 10.13
C GLU A 66 10.31 23.69 10.70
N LYS A 67 9.40 23.27 9.80
CA LYS A 67 8.03 22.94 10.14
C LYS A 67 7.82 21.44 9.96
N PRO A 68 7.82 20.62 11.05
CA PRO A 68 7.78 19.17 10.94
C PRO A 68 6.59 18.65 10.11
N LEU A 69 5.45 19.34 10.15
CA LEU A 69 4.30 18.97 9.31
C LEU A 69 4.61 19.10 7.82
N LEU A 70 5.25 20.20 7.40
CA LEU A 70 5.63 20.40 6.01
C LEU A 70 6.71 19.42 5.58
N VAL A 71 7.67 19.14 6.47
CA VAL A 71 8.70 18.10 6.27
C VAL A 71 8.02 16.74 6.00
N GLN A 72 7.06 16.35 6.84
CA GLN A 72 6.33 15.09 6.68
C GLN A 72 5.55 15.02 5.35
N LEU A 73 4.91 16.12 4.94
CA LEU A 73 4.15 16.17 3.70
C LEU A 73 5.06 16.12 2.46
N ASN A 74 6.30 16.61 2.56
CA ASN A 74 7.27 16.55 1.46
C ASN A 74 7.82 15.14 1.20
N TRP A 75 7.69 14.21 2.14
CA TRP A 75 8.11 12.82 1.94
C TRP A 75 7.40 12.15 0.74
N HIS A 76 6.20 12.62 0.37
CA HIS A 76 5.43 12.13 -0.77
C HIS A 76 6.07 12.37 -2.14
N LYS A 77 6.95 13.38 -2.28
CA LYS A 77 7.54 13.72 -3.59
C LYS A 77 8.38 12.59 -4.16
N ASP A 78 8.95 11.76 -3.29
CA ASP A 78 9.90 10.71 -3.65
C ASP A 78 9.43 9.33 -3.17
N ASP A 79 8.15 9.17 -2.82
CA ASP A 79 7.58 7.96 -2.18
C ASP A 79 8.39 7.48 -0.96
N ARG A 80 9.04 8.42 -0.25
CA ARG A 80 9.88 8.13 0.91
C ARG A 80 8.99 7.89 2.13
N GLU A 81 9.19 6.78 2.83
CA GLU A 81 8.64 6.59 4.17
C GLU A 81 9.61 7.22 5.19
N GLY A 82 9.06 7.93 6.17
CA GLY A 82 9.84 8.64 7.19
C GLY A 82 9.22 8.53 8.58
N ARG A 83 10.06 8.72 9.60
CA ARG A 83 9.66 8.75 11.02
C ARG A 83 10.39 9.87 11.75
N PHE A 84 9.70 10.53 12.66
CA PHE A 84 10.33 11.52 13.53
C PHE A 84 10.82 10.90 14.84
N LEU A 85 12.10 11.06 15.14
CA LEU A 85 12.74 10.62 16.37
C LEU A 85 13.20 11.84 17.18
N LEU A 86 12.75 11.92 18.43
CA LEU A 86 13.28 12.85 19.42
C LEU A 86 14.48 12.19 20.12
N ARG A 87 15.62 12.87 20.17
CA ARG A 87 16.87 12.38 20.79
C ARG A 87 17.52 13.49 21.62
N ARG A 88 18.19 13.11 22.71
CA ARG A 88 19.03 14.01 23.52
C ARG A 88 20.35 14.29 22.81
N ILE A 89 20.81 15.53 22.86
CA ILE A 89 22.05 15.99 22.20
C ILE A 89 23.26 15.73 23.11
N ASP A 90 23.06 15.83 24.42
CA ASP A 90 24.06 15.66 25.48
C ASP A 90 24.44 14.19 25.75
N ASP A 91 23.61 13.25 25.30
CA ASP A 91 23.98 11.85 25.21
C ASP A 91 24.95 11.70 24.03
N LYS A 92 26.26 11.89 24.28
CA LYS A 92 27.34 11.52 23.36
C LYS A 92 26.98 10.21 22.68
N THR A 93 27.16 10.18 21.35
CA THR A 93 27.09 9.02 20.45
C THR A 93 27.70 7.77 21.08
N ASN A 94 26.92 7.06 21.90
CA ASN A 94 27.21 5.72 22.35
C ASN A 94 26.35 4.79 21.48
N MET A 95 26.79 4.61 20.24
CA MET A 95 26.81 3.24 19.75
C MET A 95 27.67 2.44 20.74
N PRO A 96 27.21 1.31 21.28
CA PRO A 96 28.11 0.42 21.99
C PRO A 96 29.02 -0.25 20.94
N GLU A 97 30.16 0.36 20.67
CA GLU A 97 31.36 -0.40 20.33
C GLU A 97 31.67 -1.36 21.48
N GLY A 98 32.09 -2.56 21.13
CA GLY A 98 32.05 -3.74 21.99
C GLY A 98 32.56 -3.55 23.42
N THR A 99 31.68 -3.83 24.37
CA THR A 99 32.06 -4.32 25.71
C THR A 99 31.12 -5.45 26.11
N PHE A 100 31.34 -6.62 25.51
CA PHE A 100 31.25 -7.86 26.26
C PHE A 100 32.44 -7.88 27.23
N HIS A 101 32.26 -7.33 28.42
CA HIS A 101 33.08 -7.76 29.55
C HIS A 101 32.23 -7.83 30.81
N GLU A 102 32.01 -9.08 31.19
CA GLU A 102 31.70 -9.61 32.50
C GLU A 102 32.02 -8.67 33.68
N SER A 103 30.99 -8.28 34.42
CA SER A 103 31.09 -7.92 35.84
C SER A 103 29.71 -8.05 36.48
N GLY A 104 29.59 -9.04 37.37
CA GLY A 104 28.34 -9.43 37.98
C GLY A 104 27.79 -8.43 38.99
N SER A 105 26.46 -8.34 39.06
CA SER A 105 25.78 -8.14 40.33
C SER A 105 24.54 -9.02 40.40
N ASN A 106 24.49 -9.82 41.46
CA ASN A 106 23.47 -10.82 41.74
C ASN A 106 22.19 -10.16 42.23
N PHE A 107 21.08 -10.27 41.48
CA PHE A 107 19.73 -10.27 42.06
C PHE A 107 18.78 -11.14 41.21
N ARG A 108 18.83 -12.45 41.43
CA ARG A 108 17.91 -13.43 40.80
C ARG A 108 16.51 -13.28 41.42
N ARG A 109 15.64 -12.49 40.79
CA ARG A 109 14.18 -12.66 40.96
C ARG A 109 13.70 -13.77 40.03
N LYS A 110 13.03 -14.78 40.60
CA LYS A 110 12.49 -15.93 39.86
C LYS A 110 11.41 -15.44 38.88
N LEU A 111 11.61 -15.74 37.59
CA LEU A 111 10.69 -15.40 36.50
C LEU A 111 9.30 -16.01 36.72
N SER A 112 8.27 -15.23 36.37
CA SER A 112 6.86 -15.64 36.42
C SER A 112 6.58 -16.78 35.44
N LYS A 113 5.58 -17.62 35.73
CA LYS A 113 5.13 -18.73 34.87
C LYS A 113 4.84 -18.31 33.41
N ARG A 114 4.60 -17.01 33.16
CA ARG A 114 4.39 -16.43 31.81
C ARG A 114 5.68 -16.20 31.02
N GLU A 115 6.81 -15.94 31.68
CA GLU A 115 8.12 -15.72 31.04
C GLU A 115 8.76 -17.05 30.61
N LYS A 116 8.55 -18.13 31.38
CA LYS A 116 9.05 -19.47 31.03
C LYS A 116 8.43 -20.03 29.74
N LYS A 117 7.19 -19.64 29.41
CA LYS A 117 6.52 -20.00 28.14
C LYS A 117 7.02 -19.18 26.94
N GLN A 118 7.48 -17.94 27.18
CA GLN A 118 8.05 -17.07 26.15
C GLN A 118 9.47 -17.49 25.77
N LEU A 119 10.31 -17.83 26.75
CA LEU A 119 11.64 -18.38 26.48
C LEU A 119 11.58 -19.65 25.63
N LYS A 120 10.65 -20.58 25.94
CA LYS A 120 10.47 -21.81 25.15
C LYS A 120 10.03 -21.55 23.70
N LYS A 121 9.32 -20.43 23.46
CA LYS A 121 8.90 -20.00 22.11
C LYS A 121 10.04 -19.30 21.36
N GLN A 122 10.84 -18.51 22.07
CA GLN A 122 11.98 -17.77 21.53
C GLN A 122 13.17 -18.69 21.21
N GLU A 123 13.41 -19.71 22.05
CA GLU A 123 14.42 -20.74 21.83
C GLU A 123 14.09 -21.60 20.60
N LYS A 124 12.80 -21.91 20.39
CA LYS A 124 12.32 -22.63 19.19
C LYS A 124 12.47 -21.79 17.91
N LEU A 125 12.35 -20.46 18.02
CA LEU A 125 12.50 -19.52 16.89
C LEU A 125 13.98 -19.30 16.55
N ASN A 126 14.85 -19.19 17.55
CA ASN A 126 16.30 -19.07 17.33
C ASN A 126 16.90 -20.32 16.69
N ARG A 127 16.40 -21.52 17.04
CA ARG A 127 16.85 -22.77 16.44
C ARG A 127 16.52 -22.88 14.94
N MET A 128 15.51 -22.15 14.45
CA MET A 128 15.17 -22.06 13.02
C MET A 128 15.99 -21.00 12.25
N LYS A 129 16.67 -20.08 12.95
CA LYS A 129 17.52 -19.05 12.32
C LYS A 129 18.98 -19.48 12.12
N SER A 130 19.43 -20.55 12.77
CA SER A 130 20.83 -20.98 12.75
C SER A 130 21.25 -21.82 11.53
N THR A 131 20.37 -22.04 10.55
CA THR A 131 20.64 -22.87 9.34
C THR A 131 20.96 -22.07 8.08
N GLY A 132 21.48 -20.85 8.20
CA GLY A 132 22.00 -20.11 7.04
C GLY A 132 23.05 -19.09 7.44
N GLY A 133 24.33 -19.47 7.35
CA GLY A 133 25.41 -18.48 7.12
C GLY A 133 25.24 -17.86 5.73
N ILE A 134 25.80 -16.71 5.37
CA ILE A 134 27.10 -16.10 5.65
C ILE A 134 26.97 -14.58 5.38
N GLY A 135 27.76 -13.74 6.06
CA GLY A 135 28.21 -12.46 5.49
C GLY A 135 28.09 -11.25 6.41
N ASN A 136 29.20 -10.87 7.05
CA ASN A 136 29.40 -9.57 7.67
C ASN A 136 29.40 -8.47 6.60
N GLU A 137 28.71 -7.36 6.86
CA GLU A 137 29.14 -6.03 6.44
C GLU A 137 28.59 -5.00 7.43
N GLU A 138 29.51 -4.18 7.94
CA GLU A 138 29.29 -3.05 8.84
C GLU A 138 28.26 -2.11 8.22
N ASN A 139 27.21 -1.74 8.96
CA ASN A 139 26.45 -0.52 8.68
C ASN A 139 25.64 -0.07 9.90
N ASP A 140 25.52 1.25 9.99
CA ASP A 140 24.93 2.17 10.98
C ASP A 140 23.43 1.94 11.31
N ALA A 141 22.92 0.71 11.19
CA ALA A 141 21.49 0.40 11.15
C ALA A 141 20.79 0.31 12.53
N GLY A 142 21.48 0.58 13.64
CA GLY A 142 21.05 0.13 14.97
C GLY A 142 19.74 0.73 15.53
N VAL A 143 19.33 1.91 15.07
CA VAL A 143 18.09 2.60 15.53
C VAL A 143 17.01 2.59 14.46
N ALA A 144 17.38 2.88 13.20
CA ALA A 144 16.47 2.80 12.06
C ALA A 144 15.89 1.39 11.94
N GLU A 145 16.73 0.35 11.98
CA GLU A 145 16.27 -1.05 11.92
C GLU A 145 15.33 -1.37 13.07
N LYS A 146 15.61 -0.93 14.31
CA LYS A 146 14.70 -1.15 15.46
C LYS A 146 13.36 -0.45 15.27
N LEU A 147 13.34 0.78 14.79
CA LEU A 147 12.09 1.49 14.51
C LEU A 147 11.27 0.77 13.44
N TYR A 148 11.89 0.28 12.36
CA TYR A 148 11.17 -0.39 11.27
C TYR A 148 10.81 -1.86 11.58
N SER A 149 11.63 -2.58 12.34
CA SER A 149 11.47 -4.02 12.63
C SER A 149 10.72 -4.34 13.93
N GLU A 150 10.76 -3.48 14.95
CA GLU A 150 9.98 -3.70 16.17
C GLU A 150 8.50 -3.41 15.91
N LEU A 151 7.72 -4.48 15.72
CA LEU A 151 6.27 -4.38 15.68
C LEU A 151 5.76 -3.86 17.05
N PRO A 152 4.99 -2.76 17.08
CA PRO A 152 4.35 -2.31 18.31
C PRO A 152 3.45 -3.41 18.89
N GLU A 153 3.44 -3.56 20.22
CA GLU A 153 2.67 -4.60 20.93
C GLU A 153 1.14 -4.54 20.65
N THR A 154 0.64 -3.44 20.07
CA THR A 154 -0.77 -3.28 19.69
C THR A 154 -0.90 -2.80 18.24
N SER A 155 -1.82 -3.39 17.48
CA SER A 155 -2.13 -2.96 16.09
C SER A 155 -2.65 -1.52 16.00
N PHE A 156 -3.06 -0.90 17.11
CA PHE A 156 -3.54 0.47 17.17
C PHE A 156 -2.41 1.51 17.02
N THR A 157 -1.18 1.14 17.42
CA THR A 157 -0.01 2.02 17.35
C THR A 157 0.87 1.77 16.13
N ARG A 158 0.53 0.81 15.26
CA ARG A 158 1.16 0.66 13.95
C ARG A 158 0.77 1.89 13.13
N SER A 159 1.71 2.79 12.83
CA SER A 159 1.51 3.73 11.73
C SER A 159 1.22 2.87 10.51
N ILE A 160 -0.02 2.91 10.04
CA ILE A 160 -0.29 2.68 8.63
C ILE A 160 0.68 3.60 7.90
N SER A 161 1.56 3.00 7.10
CA SER A 161 2.34 3.73 6.10
C SER A 161 1.40 4.64 5.32
N ASN A 162 1.95 5.71 4.75
CA ASN A 162 1.20 6.78 4.07
C ASN A 162 -0.14 6.26 3.50
N PRO A 163 -1.30 6.64 4.08
CA PRO A 163 -2.58 6.01 3.75
C PRO A 163 -2.90 6.12 2.25
N GLU A 164 -2.42 7.17 1.59
CA GLU A 164 -2.56 7.33 0.15
C GLU A 164 -1.67 6.36 -0.64
N ALA A 165 -0.39 6.23 -0.29
CA ALA A 165 0.51 5.25 -0.90
C ALA A 165 0.05 3.82 -0.64
N VAL A 166 -0.45 3.52 0.56
CA VAL A 166 -1.02 2.21 0.89
C VAL A 166 -2.25 1.93 0.04
N MET A 167 -3.16 2.91 -0.11
CA MET A 167 -4.34 2.75 -0.96
C MET A 167 -3.97 2.63 -2.45
N ARG A 168 -3.00 3.42 -2.93
CA ARG A 168 -2.46 3.34 -4.29
C ARG A 168 -1.82 1.98 -4.55
N ARG A 169 -0.93 1.52 -3.67
CA ARG A 169 -0.28 0.20 -3.72
C ARG A 169 -1.31 -0.92 -3.67
N ARG A 170 -2.34 -0.80 -2.83
CA ARG A 170 -3.44 -1.79 -2.77
C ARG A 170 -4.26 -1.81 -4.05
N ARG A 171 -4.55 -0.66 -4.67
CA ARG A 171 -5.20 -0.57 -5.98
C ARG A 171 -4.32 -1.19 -7.07
N GLN A 172 -3.03 -0.88 -7.08
CA GLN A 172 -2.06 -1.43 -8.03
C GLN A 172 -1.94 -2.95 -7.89
N GLN A 173 -1.78 -3.48 -6.67
CA GLN A 173 -1.74 -4.93 -6.42
C GLN A 173 -3.03 -5.63 -6.86
N LYS A 174 -4.20 -5.01 -6.69
CA LYS A 174 -5.48 -5.59 -7.16
C LYS A 174 -5.50 -5.66 -8.69
N LEU A 175 -5.03 -4.63 -9.36
CA LEU A 175 -4.93 -4.58 -10.82
C LEU A 175 -3.91 -5.59 -11.35
N GLU A 176 -2.69 -5.60 -10.81
CA GLU A 176 -1.62 -6.54 -11.17
C GLU A 176 -2.05 -7.99 -10.94
N ARG A 177 -2.78 -8.27 -9.86
CA ARG A 177 -3.33 -9.61 -9.62
C ARG A 177 -4.35 -10.01 -10.68
N LYS A 178 -5.25 -9.11 -11.08
CA LYS A 178 -6.23 -9.39 -12.15
C LYS A 178 -5.51 -9.58 -13.49
N LEU A 179 -4.49 -8.78 -13.80
CA LEU A 179 -3.64 -8.95 -14.99
C LEU A 179 -2.83 -10.25 -14.97
N GLN A 180 -2.30 -10.68 -13.82
CA GLN A 180 -1.61 -11.96 -13.69
C GLN A 180 -2.54 -13.16 -13.88
N GLN A 181 -3.82 -13.06 -13.48
CA GLN A 181 -4.81 -14.11 -13.75
C GLN A 181 -5.07 -14.31 -15.24
N PHE A 182 -4.90 -13.26 -16.04
CA PHE A 182 -5.00 -13.32 -17.50
C PHE A 182 -3.70 -13.76 -18.18
N ARG A 183 -2.64 -14.10 -17.43
CA ARG A 183 -1.45 -14.72 -18.03
C ARG A 183 -1.70 -16.22 -18.15
N SER A 184 -1.69 -16.72 -19.38
CA SER A 184 -1.76 -18.15 -19.66
C SER A 184 -0.50 -18.86 -19.11
N LYS A 185 -0.59 -20.18 -18.85
CA LYS A 185 0.53 -21.01 -18.33
C LYS A 185 1.79 -20.94 -19.22
N ASP A 186 1.61 -20.60 -20.49
CA ASP A 186 2.69 -20.46 -21.49
C ASP A 186 3.32 -19.07 -21.53
N GLY A 187 2.90 -18.13 -20.67
CA GLY A 187 3.54 -16.82 -20.50
C GLY A 187 3.35 -15.85 -21.66
N GLY A 188 2.43 -16.12 -22.57
CA GLY A 188 2.12 -15.27 -23.73
C GLY A 188 1.45 -13.94 -23.35
N PRO A 189 1.66 -12.86 -24.14
CA PRO A 189 1.22 -11.50 -23.81
C PRO A 189 -0.29 -11.22 -23.96
N ASP A 190 -1.09 -12.10 -24.59
CA ASP A 190 -2.38 -11.68 -25.19
C ASP A 190 -3.67 -12.24 -24.57
N THR A 191 -3.62 -12.87 -23.39
CA THR A 191 -4.84 -13.51 -22.83
C THR A 191 -5.81 -12.56 -22.09
N GLY A 192 -5.59 -11.24 -22.07
CA GLY A 192 -6.53 -10.29 -21.48
C GLY A 192 -6.31 -8.84 -21.90
N GLY A 193 -7.29 -7.98 -21.62
CA GLY A 193 -7.32 -6.61 -22.13
C GLY A 193 -8.42 -5.75 -21.51
N THR A 194 -8.45 -4.47 -21.89
CA THR A 194 -9.49 -3.55 -21.43
C THR A 194 -10.55 -3.38 -22.51
N LEU A 195 -11.81 -3.68 -22.19
CA LEU A 195 -12.96 -3.49 -23.08
C LEU A 195 -13.78 -2.29 -22.61
N LYS A 196 -14.08 -1.36 -23.53
CA LYS A 196 -14.98 -0.23 -23.29
C LYS A 196 -16.40 -0.63 -23.69
N ILE A 197 -17.32 -0.64 -22.74
CA ILE A 197 -18.70 -1.06 -22.94
C ILE A 197 -19.60 0.16 -22.73
N TYR A 198 -20.38 0.49 -23.75
CA TYR A 198 -21.34 1.59 -23.71
C TYR A 198 -22.63 1.10 -23.06
N GLY A 199 -23.10 1.85 -22.05
CA GLY A 199 -24.24 1.48 -21.22
C GLY A 199 -25.20 2.65 -21.03
N GLU A 200 -25.31 3.53 -22.03
CA GLU A 200 -26.20 4.69 -22.01
C GLU A 200 -27.66 4.29 -21.71
N ALA A 201 -28.08 3.11 -22.15
CA ALA A 201 -29.39 2.53 -21.83
C ALA A 201 -29.57 2.21 -20.33
N LEU A 202 -28.48 1.94 -19.59
CA LEU A 202 -28.49 1.69 -18.15
C LEU A 202 -28.42 3.00 -17.35
N CYS A 203 -27.57 3.93 -17.77
CA CYS A 203 -27.36 5.20 -17.09
C CYS A 203 -26.90 6.28 -18.08
N LYS A 204 -27.77 7.26 -18.34
CA LYS A 204 -27.50 8.35 -19.30
C LYS A 204 -26.32 9.25 -18.88
N ASP A 205 -26.12 9.43 -17.58
CA ASP A 205 -25.06 10.29 -17.05
C ASP A 205 -23.66 9.68 -17.21
N VAL A 206 -23.58 8.34 -17.33
CA VAL A 206 -22.32 7.62 -17.46
C VAL A 206 -22.39 6.72 -18.70
N PRO A 207 -22.07 7.23 -19.90
CA PRO A 207 -22.38 6.57 -21.17
C PRO A 207 -21.56 5.31 -21.42
N TYR A 208 -20.42 5.15 -20.73
CA TYR A 208 -19.60 3.94 -20.83
C TYR A 208 -18.86 3.67 -19.53
N LYS A 209 -18.48 2.41 -19.34
CA LYS A 209 -17.43 2.01 -18.40
C LYS A 209 -16.50 1.01 -19.05
N THR A 210 -15.29 0.91 -18.50
CA THR A 210 -14.25 0.00 -18.97
C THR A 210 -14.16 -1.21 -18.05
N LEU A 211 -14.13 -2.41 -18.60
CA LEU A 211 -13.84 -3.63 -17.84
C LEU A 211 -12.48 -4.18 -18.26
N LEU A 212 -11.75 -4.75 -17.31
CA LEU A 212 -10.56 -5.54 -17.60
C LEU A 212 -10.99 -7.00 -17.66
N LEU A 213 -10.90 -7.58 -18.86
CA LEU A 213 -11.44 -8.89 -19.22
C LEU A 213 -10.34 -9.84 -19.72
N SER A 214 -10.58 -11.14 -19.57
CA SER A 214 -9.88 -12.21 -20.27
C SER A 214 -10.44 -12.37 -21.69
N VAL A 215 -9.65 -12.95 -22.60
CA VAL A 215 -10.16 -13.40 -23.91
C VAL A 215 -11.19 -14.53 -23.79
N GLY A 216 -11.25 -15.20 -22.64
CA GLY A 216 -12.23 -16.26 -22.35
C GLY A 216 -13.43 -15.82 -21.51
N ASP A 217 -13.56 -14.52 -21.18
CA ASP A 217 -14.71 -14.04 -20.42
C ASP A 217 -15.93 -13.95 -21.34
N THR A 218 -17.00 -14.66 -20.98
CA THR A 218 -18.20 -14.76 -21.82
C THR A 218 -19.11 -13.55 -21.69
N ALA A 219 -19.99 -13.32 -22.67
CA ALA A 219 -20.93 -12.20 -22.69
C ALA A 219 -21.79 -12.17 -21.42
N ALA A 220 -22.30 -13.32 -20.98
CA ALA A 220 -23.06 -13.42 -19.73
C ALA A 220 -22.28 -12.95 -18.49
N GLN A 221 -20.99 -13.29 -18.41
CA GLN A 221 -20.11 -12.85 -17.31
C GLN A 221 -19.88 -11.34 -17.37
N VAL A 222 -19.66 -10.81 -18.58
CA VAL A 222 -19.42 -9.39 -18.83
C VAL A 222 -20.65 -8.55 -18.50
N VAL A 223 -21.86 -8.98 -18.90
CA VAL A 223 -23.14 -8.34 -18.53
C VAL A 223 -23.26 -8.23 -17.02
N LYS A 224 -23.04 -9.35 -16.31
CA LYS A 224 -23.10 -9.38 -14.85
C LYS A 224 -22.08 -8.44 -14.19
N GLU A 225 -20.83 -8.41 -14.66
CA GLU A 225 -19.81 -7.48 -14.12
C GLU A 225 -20.20 -6.02 -14.42
N MET A 226 -20.82 -5.75 -15.57
CA MET A 226 -21.23 -4.42 -15.96
C MET A 226 -22.42 -3.90 -15.13
N LEU A 227 -23.46 -4.71 -14.91
CA LEU A 227 -24.58 -4.36 -14.03
C LEU A 227 -24.09 -4.02 -12.61
N ASN A 228 -23.25 -4.88 -12.03
CA ASN A 228 -22.61 -4.62 -10.73
C ASN A 228 -21.83 -3.30 -10.73
N LYS A 229 -21.10 -3.01 -11.81
CA LYS A 229 -20.31 -1.79 -11.91
C LYS A 229 -21.17 -0.54 -12.05
N TYR A 230 -22.39 -0.63 -12.59
CA TYR A 230 -23.40 0.44 -12.55
C TYR A 230 -24.20 0.50 -11.25
N GLY A 231 -24.00 -0.43 -10.32
CA GLY A 231 -24.76 -0.48 -9.06
C GLY A 231 -26.14 -1.11 -9.21
N LEU A 232 -26.32 -1.94 -10.25
CA LEU A 232 -27.53 -2.70 -10.54
C LEU A 232 -27.35 -4.17 -10.11
N ASP A 233 -26.86 -4.41 -8.88
CA ASP A 233 -26.54 -5.75 -8.36
C ASP A 233 -27.76 -6.65 -8.10
N LYS A 234 -28.97 -6.07 -8.09
CA LYS A 234 -30.24 -6.76 -7.87
C LYS A 234 -30.95 -7.16 -9.17
N GLU A 235 -30.49 -6.66 -10.29
CA GLU A 235 -31.07 -6.96 -11.60
C GLU A 235 -30.60 -8.34 -12.07
N GLU A 236 -31.50 -9.09 -12.72
CA GLU A 236 -31.18 -10.40 -13.28
C GLU A 236 -30.38 -10.25 -14.58
N PRO A 237 -29.13 -10.75 -14.66
CA PRO A 237 -28.28 -10.57 -15.85
C PRO A 237 -28.89 -11.14 -17.14
N HIS A 238 -29.72 -12.18 -17.04
CA HIS A 238 -30.39 -12.81 -18.18
C HIS A 238 -31.38 -11.87 -18.92
N ASN A 239 -31.77 -10.75 -18.31
CA ASN A 239 -32.63 -9.75 -18.95
C ASN A 239 -31.84 -8.76 -19.81
N TYR A 240 -30.51 -8.88 -19.86
CA TYR A 240 -29.61 -7.96 -20.54
C TYR A 240 -28.69 -8.75 -21.47
N CYS A 241 -28.36 -8.16 -22.61
CA CYS A 241 -27.42 -8.73 -23.57
C CYS A 241 -26.35 -7.70 -23.94
N LEU A 242 -25.26 -8.17 -24.56
CA LEU A 242 -24.29 -7.29 -25.18
C LEU A 242 -24.59 -7.17 -26.66
N LEU A 243 -24.53 -5.93 -27.16
CA LEU A 243 -24.61 -5.65 -28.59
C LEU A 243 -23.24 -5.21 -29.10
N GLN A 244 -22.76 -5.88 -30.14
CA GLN A 244 -21.67 -5.40 -30.97
C GLN A 244 -22.24 -4.46 -32.02
N VAL A 245 -21.70 -3.24 -32.07
CA VAL A 245 -22.08 -2.21 -33.04
C VAL A 245 -20.90 -1.95 -33.97
N ASN A 246 -21.08 -2.21 -35.26
CA ASN A 246 -20.08 -2.00 -36.31
C ASN A 246 -20.26 -0.62 -36.93
N THR A 247 -19.48 0.36 -36.49
CA THR A 247 -19.53 1.76 -36.97
C THR A 247 -18.90 2.00 -38.34
N GLY A 248 -18.35 0.97 -38.99
CA GLY A 248 -17.59 1.08 -40.24
C GLY A 248 -18.33 0.69 -41.53
N ILE A 249 -19.64 0.47 -41.49
CA ILE A 249 -20.44 0.09 -42.67
C ILE A 249 -21.19 1.31 -43.19
N ASP A 250 -20.68 1.90 -44.27
CA ASP A 250 -21.40 2.89 -45.09
C ASP A 250 -22.65 2.25 -45.68
N ASP A 251 -23.77 2.99 -45.70
CA ASP A 251 -25.08 2.56 -46.16
C ASP A 251 -25.10 2.19 -47.65
N ASN A 252 -24.60 1.02 -48.02
CA ASN A 252 -24.89 0.43 -49.33
C ASN A 252 -26.15 -0.42 -49.22
N LYS A 253 -27.28 0.20 -49.60
CA LYS A 253 -28.58 -0.45 -49.80
C LYS A 253 -28.49 -1.43 -50.97
N ASP A 254 -28.04 -2.65 -50.72
CA ASP A 254 -28.53 -3.81 -51.47
C ASP A 254 -28.11 -5.10 -50.77
N SER A 255 -29.07 -5.82 -50.20
CA SER A 255 -29.13 -7.28 -50.20
C SER A 255 -30.31 -7.76 -49.37
N THR A 256 -31.36 -8.11 -50.10
CA THR A 256 -32.43 -9.04 -49.77
C THR A 256 -31.95 -10.35 -49.14
N HIS A 257 -32.79 -10.87 -48.24
CA HIS A 257 -32.82 -12.21 -47.64
C HIS A 257 -31.91 -12.53 -46.45
N GLY A 258 -32.52 -12.50 -45.26
CA GLY A 258 -32.66 -13.72 -44.44
C GLY A 258 -31.73 -13.89 -43.25
N ASN A 259 -32.03 -13.23 -42.12
CA ASN A 259 -32.04 -13.85 -40.79
C ASN A 259 -32.66 -12.89 -39.76
N ASN A 260 -33.61 -13.39 -38.96
CA ASN A 260 -34.40 -12.59 -37.99
C ASN A 260 -33.60 -12.13 -36.75
N ASN A 261 -32.28 -12.39 -36.68
CA ASN A 261 -31.41 -11.99 -35.56
C ASN A 261 -30.51 -10.79 -35.87
N THR A 262 -30.59 -10.22 -37.08
CA THR A 262 -29.78 -9.04 -37.47
C THR A 262 -30.68 -7.82 -37.55
N ILE A 263 -30.67 -7.00 -36.48
CA ILE A 263 -31.30 -5.68 -36.45
C ILE A 263 -30.39 -4.75 -37.26
N ASN A 264 -30.52 -4.81 -38.59
CA ASN A 264 -29.67 -4.13 -39.57
C ASN A 264 -28.23 -4.67 -39.59
N ASN A 265 -27.53 -4.62 -40.73
CA ASN A 265 -26.13 -5.09 -40.87
C ASN A 265 -25.10 -4.35 -39.99
N ARG A 266 -25.53 -3.55 -39.01
CA ARG A 266 -24.73 -2.73 -38.10
C ARG A 266 -24.69 -3.23 -36.67
N GLU A 267 -25.68 -4.02 -36.24
CA GLU A 267 -25.82 -4.45 -34.84
C GLU A 267 -25.96 -5.97 -34.76
N TYR A 268 -25.17 -6.59 -33.89
CA TYR A 268 -25.17 -8.02 -33.62
C TYR A 268 -25.31 -8.24 -32.11
N ILE A 269 -26.32 -9.01 -31.71
CA ILE A 269 -26.51 -9.40 -30.31
C ILE A 269 -25.59 -10.59 -30.05
N LEU A 270 -24.75 -10.49 -29.02
CA LEU A 270 -23.86 -11.58 -28.63
C LEU A 270 -24.63 -12.65 -27.86
N ASP A 271 -24.35 -13.91 -28.18
CA ASP A 271 -24.82 -15.04 -27.41
C ASP A 271 -24.06 -15.14 -26.06
N ASP A 272 -24.68 -15.75 -25.05
CA ASP A 272 -24.19 -15.76 -23.67
C ASP A 272 -22.81 -16.42 -23.49
N ASP A 273 -22.44 -17.34 -24.39
CA ASP A 273 -21.18 -18.08 -24.43
C ASP A 273 -20.09 -17.42 -25.29
N GLU A 274 -20.45 -16.43 -26.11
CA GLU A 274 -19.48 -15.68 -26.91
C GLU A 274 -18.57 -14.82 -26.02
N CYS A 275 -17.33 -14.59 -26.48
CA CYS A 275 -16.31 -13.87 -25.70
C CYS A 275 -16.05 -12.47 -26.29
N PRO A 276 -16.61 -11.38 -25.72
CA PRO A 276 -16.60 -10.07 -26.36
C PRO A 276 -15.19 -9.51 -26.60
N LEU A 277 -14.24 -9.77 -25.70
CA LEU A 277 -12.86 -9.31 -25.86
C LEU A 277 -12.14 -10.06 -26.99
N ALA A 278 -12.34 -11.38 -27.10
CA ALA A 278 -11.76 -12.18 -28.18
C ALA A 278 -12.32 -11.75 -29.54
N ILE A 279 -13.63 -11.47 -29.62
CA ILE A 279 -14.26 -10.94 -30.83
C ILE A 279 -13.62 -9.61 -31.22
N LEU A 280 -13.45 -8.68 -30.28
CA LEU A 280 -12.79 -7.40 -30.55
C LEU A 280 -11.34 -7.55 -31.03
N MET A 281 -10.57 -8.45 -30.42
CA MET A 281 -9.17 -8.69 -30.80
C MET A 281 -9.03 -9.33 -32.18
N ASN A 282 -9.97 -10.18 -32.57
CA ASN A 282 -9.98 -10.88 -33.87
C ASN A 282 -10.69 -10.10 -34.97
N HIS A 283 -11.42 -9.03 -34.64
CA HIS A 283 -12.06 -8.19 -35.63
C HIS A 283 -10.99 -7.48 -36.47
N PRO A 284 -11.05 -7.53 -37.81
CA PRO A 284 -10.13 -6.75 -38.62
C PRO A 284 -10.30 -5.28 -38.24
N LEU A 285 -9.22 -4.67 -37.78
CA LEU A 285 -9.12 -3.22 -37.60
C LEU A 285 -9.42 -2.60 -38.96
N SER A 286 -10.67 -2.20 -39.20
CA SER A 286 -10.95 -1.29 -40.30
C SER A 286 -10.11 -0.06 -39.99
N ARG A 287 -9.07 0.11 -40.81
CA ARG A 287 -8.06 1.14 -40.68
C ARG A 287 -8.76 2.47 -40.44
N GLY A 288 -8.52 3.06 -39.26
CA GLY A 288 -8.76 4.47 -39.06
C GLY A 288 -8.02 5.23 -40.16
N LYS A 289 -8.80 5.93 -40.98
CA LYS A 289 -8.35 7.15 -41.64
C LYS A 289 -8.72 8.32 -40.74
#